data_AF-A0A4S8JDT1-F1
#
_entry.id   AF-A0A4S8JDT1-F1
#
_cell.length_a   1.000
_cell.length_b   1.000
_cell.length_c   1.000
_cell.angle_alpha   90.00
_cell.angle_beta   90.00
_cell.angle_gamma   90.00
#
_symmetry.space_group_name_H-M   'P 1'
#
loop_
_entity.id
_entity.type
_entity.pdbx_description
1 polymer ?
#
loop_
_entity_poly.entity_id
_entity_poly.type
_entity_poly.pdbx_seq_one_letter_code
_entity_poly.pdbx_strand_id
1 'polypeptide(L)'
;MRFPMLGLGRKGHGIPDSLVKEVKDATSKFFNLPNEEKVKIKMTPASGYRGYQEVAENITLGKPDMHEAIDGFADLVKPVLFSVIGKWKLGNMELLVRPDYPSNFKVVMEEYICLLRDLSRKIMCGIALALGGPPDAFEGDRAGVLVIVGTFYCRSETDLVNGSLHLPFLPNFDAAVEPFDFCMQKTGGTPKFGKVVYGEHLVGKAENLHSAVRMTWWIR
;
A
#
# COMPACT_ATOMS: atom_id res chain seq x y z
N MET A 1 -10.24 3.56 13.05
CA MET A 1 -10.06 4.82 12.28
C MET A 1 -9.94 4.44 10.82
N ARG A 2 -10.81 4.96 9.94
CA ARG A 2 -10.58 4.90 8.49
C ARG A 2 -9.50 5.94 8.17
N PHE A 3 -8.35 5.50 7.65
CA PHE A 3 -7.39 6.43 7.10
C PHE A 3 -8.00 7.06 5.83
N PRO A 4 -7.84 8.38 5.60
CA PRO A 4 -8.40 9.02 4.42
C PRO A 4 -7.75 8.40 3.16
N MET A 5 -8.56 7.75 2.33
CA MET A 5 -8.13 7.30 1.01
C MET A 5 -7.86 8.52 0.14
N LEU A 6 -6.59 8.75 -0.18
CA LEU A 6 -6.14 9.69 -1.20
C LEU A 6 -6.35 9.07 -2.58
N GLY A 7 -7.60 9.08 -3.04
CA GLY A 7 -7.91 8.74 -4.43
C GLY A 7 -7.37 9.80 -5.39
N LEU A 8 -7.03 9.37 -6.61
CA LEU A 8 -6.53 10.16 -7.76
C LEU A 8 -7.47 11.30 -8.25
N GLY A 9 -8.45 11.74 -7.45
CA GLY A 9 -9.51 12.68 -7.85
C GLY A 9 -9.76 13.83 -6.88
N ARG A 10 -9.02 13.94 -5.77
CA ARG A 10 -9.18 15.07 -4.83
C ARG A 10 -8.26 16.21 -5.26
N LYS A 11 -8.77 17.43 -5.45
CA LYS A 11 -7.92 18.61 -5.72
C LYS A 11 -7.34 19.17 -4.42
N GLY A 12 -6.28 19.97 -4.53
CA GLY A 12 -5.73 20.75 -3.40
C GLY A 12 -4.75 20.01 -2.49
N HIS A 13 -4.33 18.79 -2.82
CA HIS A 13 -3.33 18.04 -2.06
C HIS A 13 -1.87 18.34 -2.46
N GLY A 14 -1.65 19.15 -3.51
CA GLY A 14 -0.31 19.59 -3.92
C GLY A 14 0.50 18.60 -4.76
N ILE A 15 -0.11 17.53 -5.28
CA ILE A 15 0.52 16.64 -6.26
C ILE A 15 0.10 17.17 -7.64
N PRO A 16 1.02 17.35 -8.60
CA PRO A 16 0.69 17.89 -9.91
C PRO A 16 -0.36 17.05 -10.64
N ASP A 17 -1.39 17.70 -11.19
CA ASP A 17 -2.44 17.03 -11.98
C ASP A 17 -1.85 16.32 -13.21
N SER A 18 -0.74 16.83 -13.75
CA SER A 18 0.02 16.19 -14.83
C SER A 18 0.54 14.81 -14.43
N LEU A 19 1.16 14.70 -13.25
CA LEU A 19 1.68 13.43 -12.74
C LEU A 19 0.54 12.46 -12.43
N VAL A 20 -0.56 12.94 -11.83
CA VAL A 20 -1.77 12.11 -11.60
C VAL A 20 -2.30 11.54 -12.91
N LYS A 21 -2.28 12.33 -14.00
CA LYS A 21 -2.66 11.88 -15.34
C LYS A 21 -1.67 10.85 -15.89
N GLU A 22 -0.36 11.08 -15.77
CA GLU A 22 0.65 10.13 -16.23
C GLU A 22 0.56 8.78 -15.52
N VAL A 23 0.29 8.77 -14.20
CA VAL A 23 0.07 7.55 -13.44
C VAL A 23 -1.15 6.79 -13.98
N LYS A 24 -2.26 7.48 -14.24
CA LYS A 24 -3.47 6.88 -14.84
C LYS A 24 -3.17 6.33 -16.22
N ASP A 25 -2.49 7.08 -17.07
CA ASP A 25 -2.15 6.69 -18.43
C ASP A 25 -1.21 5.46 -18.45
N ALA A 26 -0.19 5.45 -17.60
CA ALA A 26 0.75 4.32 -17.50
C ALA A 26 0.04 3.05 -17.00
N THR A 27 -0.82 3.19 -16.00
CA THR A 27 -1.61 2.09 -15.44
C THR A 27 -2.60 1.54 -16.47
N SER A 28 -3.31 2.42 -17.18
CA SER A 28 -4.25 2.05 -18.23
C SER A 28 -3.56 1.32 -19.38
N LYS A 29 -2.38 1.79 -19.81
CA LYS A 29 -1.58 1.12 -20.84
C LYS A 29 -1.18 -0.30 -20.44
N PHE A 30 -0.79 -0.52 -19.19
CA PHE A 30 -0.44 -1.85 -18.70
C PHE A 30 -1.67 -2.79 -18.70
N PHE A 31 -2.78 -2.39 -18.09
CA PHE A 31 -3.94 -3.29 -17.93
C PHE A 31 -4.66 -3.62 -19.25
N ASN A 32 -4.51 -2.77 -20.27
CA ASN A 32 -4.97 -3.02 -21.63
C ASN A 32 -4.08 -3.98 -22.44
N LEU A 33 -2.94 -4.43 -21.89
CA LEU A 33 -2.13 -5.47 -22.52
C LEU A 33 -2.88 -6.81 -22.56
N PRO A 34 -2.56 -7.69 -23.54
CA PRO A 34 -2.98 -9.09 -23.52
C PRO A 34 -2.60 -9.78 -22.20
N ASN A 35 -3.39 -10.76 -21.77
CA ASN A 35 -3.16 -11.44 -20.49
C ASN A 35 -1.75 -12.08 -20.45
N GLU A 36 -1.28 -12.61 -21.58
CA GLU A 36 0.04 -13.22 -21.76
C GLU A 36 1.19 -12.28 -21.40
N GLU A 37 1.02 -10.98 -21.65
CA GLU A 37 1.99 -9.95 -21.29
C GLU A 37 1.89 -9.59 -19.80
N LYS A 38 0.67 -9.51 -19.26
CA LYS A 38 0.44 -9.17 -17.84
C LYS A 38 0.94 -10.25 -16.89
N VAL A 39 0.79 -11.54 -17.24
CA VAL A 39 1.25 -12.67 -16.42
C VAL A 39 2.77 -12.82 -16.38
N LYS A 40 3.54 -12.11 -17.22
CA LYS A 40 5.01 -12.10 -17.12
C LYS A 40 5.50 -11.61 -15.76
N ILE A 41 4.74 -10.73 -15.13
CA ILE A 41 4.99 -10.23 -13.77
C ILE A 41 4.06 -10.88 -12.74
N LYS A 42 3.60 -12.13 -12.94
CA LYS A 42 2.64 -12.79 -12.05
C LYS A 42 3.09 -12.81 -10.59
N MET A 43 2.15 -12.54 -9.69
CA MET A 43 2.38 -12.67 -8.25
C MET A 43 2.55 -14.14 -7.84
N THR A 44 3.71 -14.45 -7.24
CA THR A 44 4.09 -15.79 -6.76
C THR A 44 4.80 -15.73 -5.40
N PRO A 45 4.90 -16.85 -4.65
CA PRO A 45 5.77 -16.91 -3.47
C PRO A 45 7.23 -16.57 -3.81
N ALA A 46 7.72 -16.97 -4.99
CA ALA A 46 9.07 -16.68 -5.47
C ALA A 46 9.31 -15.20 -5.75
N SER A 47 8.26 -14.44 -6.11
CA SER A 47 8.31 -12.97 -6.26
C SER A 47 8.22 -12.21 -4.92
N GLY A 48 8.11 -12.93 -3.79
CA GLY A 48 7.81 -12.32 -2.48
C GLY A 48 6.40 -11.73 -2.44
N TYR A 49 5.43 -12.38 -3.11
CA TYR A 49 4.04 -11.94 -3.25
C TYR A 49 3.92 -10.53 -3.84
N ARG A 50 4.60 -10.29 -4.96
CA ARG A 50 4.53 -9.06 -5.76
C ARG A 50 4.23 -9.38 -7.20
N GLY A 51 3.53 -8.49 -7.87
CA GLY A 51 3.25 -8.65 -9.28
C GLY A 51 1.77 -8.56 -9.60
N TYR A 52 1.48 -8.94 -10.83
CA TYR A 52 0.14 -8.96 -11.38
C TYR A 52 -0.72 -10.04 -10.72
N GLN A 53 -1.95 -9.65 -10.40
CA GLN A 53 -3.02 -10.49 -9.89
C GLN A 53 -4.17 -10.48 -10.89
N GLU A 54 -4.70 -11.66 -11.18
CA GLU A 54 -5.83 -11.81 -12.09
C GLU A 54 -7.16 -11.63 -11.37
N VAL A 55 -8.21 -11.40 -12.16
CA VAL A 55 -9.58 -11.32 -11.68
C VAL A 55 -9.93 -12.59 -10.89
N ALA A 56 -10.62 -12.40 -9.76
CA ALA A 56 -11.06 -13.46 -8.85
C ALA A 56 -9.94 -14.22 -8.10
N GLU A 57 -8.67 -13.80 -8.21
CA GLU A 57 -7.59 -14.44 -7.43
C GLU A 57 -7.54 -14.01 -5.96
N ASN A 58 -7.95 -12.78 -5.66
CA ASN A 58 -8.04 -12.29 -4.29
C ASN A 58 -9.39 -12.69 -3.67
N ILE A 59 -9.36 -13.19 -2.44
CA ILE A 59 -10.56 -13.59 -1.71
C ILE A 59 -10.73 -12.70 -0.48
N THR A 60 -11.65 -11.74 -0.54
CA THR A 60 -11.98 -10.87 0.59
C THR A 60 -13.23 -11.39 1.27
N LEU A 61 -13.15 -11.73 2.57
CA LEU A 61 -14.30 -12.25 3.35
C LEU A 61 -14.97 -13.47 2.71
N GLY A 62 -14.19 -14.37 2.10
CA GLY A 62 -14.70 -15.56 1.43
C GLY A 62 -15.36 -15.29 0.08
N LYS A 63 -15.24 -14.07 -0.48
CA LYS A 63 -15.75 -13.72 -1.81
C LYS A 63 -14.59 -13.35 -2.74
N PRO A 64 -14.57 -13.86 -3.98
CA PRO A 64 -13.56 -13.48 -4.95
C PRO A 64 -13.74 -12.01 -5.35
N ASP A 65 -12.64 -11.29 -5.41
CA ASP A 65 -12.60 -9.90 -5.83
C ASP A 65 -12.60 -9.81 -7.36
N MET A 66 -13.53 -9.02 -7.91
CA MET A 66 -13.69 -8.87 -9.37
C MET A 66 -12.80 -7.75 -9.94
N HIS A 67 -11.50 -7.79 -9.63
CA HIS A 67 -10.51 -6.82 -10.12
C HIS A 67 -9.20 -7.50 -10.51
N GLU A 68 -8.44 -6.84 -11.38
CA GLU A 68 -7.02 -7.12 -11.57
C GLU A 68 -6.17 -6.18 -10.68
N ALA A 69 -4.93 -6.54 -10.38
CA ALA A 69 -4.06 -5.69 -9.57
C ALA A 69 -2.60 -5.89 -9.95
N ILE A 70 -1.76 -4.92 -9.60
CA ILE A 70 -0.30 -5.10 -9.56
C ILE A 70 0.11 -4.72 -8.16
N ASP A 71 0.70 -5.66 -7.43
CA ASP A 71 1.19 -5.44 -6.07
C ASP A 71 2.70 -5.21 -6.09
N GLY A 72 3.13 -4.06 -5.59
CA GLY A 72 4.56 -3.74 -5.46
C GLY A 72 4.85 -3.04 -4.15
N PHE A 73 6.12 -3.04 -3.76
CA PHE A 73 6.57 -2.24 -2.62
C PHE A 73 7.54 -1.17 -3.07
N ALA A 74 7.48 0.01 -2.46
CA ALA A 74 8.49 1.03 -2.72
C ALA A 74 9.89 0.53 -2.31
N ASP A 75 10.91 0.81 -3.12
CA ASP A 75 12.31 0.46 -2.83
C ASP A 75 12.82 1.01 -1.48
N LEU A 76 12.17 2.05 -0.97
CA LEU A 76 12.44 2.67 0.33
C LEU A 76 12.24 1.71 1.53
N VAL A 77 11.54 0.58 1.37
CA VAL A 77 11.33 -0.41 2.44
C VAL A 77 12.35 -1.56 2.44
N LYS A 78 13.33 -1.57 1.52
CA LYS A 78 14.37 -2.61 1.45
C LYS A 78 14.98 -2.93 2.84
N PRO A 79 15.49 -1.95 3.62
CA PRO A 79 16.13 -2.24 4.90
C PRO A 79 15.22 -2.92 5.92
N VAL A 80 13.97 -2.46 6.00
CA VAL A 80 12.94 -2.98 6.92
C VAL A 80 12.50 -4.38 6.52
N LEU A 81 12.37 -4.65 5.22
CA LEU A 81 11.97 -5.98 4.77
C LEU A 81 13.11 -7.00 4.89
N PHE A 82 14.36 -6.58 4.75
CA PHE A 82 15.54 -7.40 4.97
C PHE A 82 15.66 -7.91 6.41
N SER A 83 15.33 -7.09 7.41
CA SER A 83 15.39 -7.50 8.82
C SER A 83 14.31 -8.53 9.19
N VAL A 84 13.23 -8.57 8.42
CA VAL A 84 12.00 -9.32 8.71
C VAL A 84 11.93 -10.65 7.97
N ILE A 85 12.08 -10.61 6.65
CA ILE A 85 11.99 -11.81 5.81
C ILE A 85 13.35 -12.57 5.82
N GLY A 86 14.38 -11.95 6.41
CA GLY A 86 15.75 -12.44 6.47
C GLY A 86 16.51 -12.17 5.18
N LYS A 87 17.80 -11.85 5.30
CA LYS A 87 18.74 -11.57 4.17
C LYS A 87 18.61 -12.54 2.99
N TRP A 88 18.24 -13.80 3.25
CA TRP A 88 18.19 -14.89 2.27
C TRP A 88 16.95 -14.91 1.38
N LYS A 89 15.82 -14.35 1.80
CA LYS A 89 14.55 -14.43 1.07
C LYS A 89 14.26 -13.22 0.19
N LEU A 90 14.93 -12.10 0.40
CA LEU A 90 14.76 -10.90 -0.41
C LEU A 90 15.86 -10.71 -1.47
N GLY A 91 17.08 -11.24 -1.24
CA GLY A 91 18.17 -11.23 -2.22
C GLY A 91 18.38 -9.86 -2.90
N ASN A 92 18.76 -9.87 -4.18
CA ASN A 92 18.80 -8.68 -5.05
C ASN A 92 17.42 -8.40 -5.71
N MET A 93 16.32 -8.85 -5.11
CA MET A 93 15.00 -8.73 -5.75
C MET A 93 14.53 -7.27 -5.73
N GLU A 94 14.01 -6.83 -6.87
CA GLU A 94 13.44 -5.49 -7.02
C GLU A 94 12.12 -5.39 -6.29
N LEU A 95 11.92 -4.28 -5.55
CA LEU A 95 10.74 -4.19 -4.73
C LEU A 95 9.50 -3.71 -5.47
N LEU A 96 9.71 -2.79 -6.41
CA LEU A 96 8.69 -2.31 -7.31
C LEU A 96 8.69 -3.19 -8.57
N VAL A 97 7.50 -3.65 -8.96
CA VAL A 97 7.34 -4.47 -10.15
C VAL A 97 7.61 -3.63 -11.39
N ARG A 98 8.44 -4.15 -12.30
CA ARG A 98 8.79 -3.51 -13.57
C ARG A 98 8.16 -4.25 -14.74
N PRO A 99 6.97 -3.83 -15.21
CA PRO A 99 6.50 -4.30 -16.50
C PRO A 99 7.37 -3.73 -17.62
N ASP A 100 7.63 -4.52 -18.66
CA ASP A 100 8.38 -4.06 -19.85
C ASP A 100 7.65 -2.92 -20.58
N TYR A 101 6.32 -2.89 -20.45
CA TYR A 101 5.46 -1.86 -21.00
C TYR A 101 4.37 -1.42 -19.99
N PRO A 102 4.10 -0.11 -19.87
CA PRO A 102 4.80 0.99 -20.52
C PRO A 102 6.19 1.24 -19.89
N SER A 103 7.17 1.64 -20.70
CA SER A 103 8.56 1.80 -20.25
C SER A 103 8.75 2.85 -19.14
N ASN A 104 7.82 3.81 -19.03
CA ASN A 104 7.83 4.83 -17.97
C ASN A 104 7.09 4.41 -16.68
N PHE A 105 6.50 3.20 -16.61
CA PHE A 105 5.67 2.77 -15.49
C PHE A 105 6.38 2.92 -14.14
N LYS A 106 7.61 2.40 -14.04
CA LYS A 106 8.42 2.47 -12.82
C LYS A 106 8.67 3.91 -12.38
N VAL A 107 9.15 4.74 -13.31
CA VAL A 107 9.57 6.12 -13.04
C VAL A 107 8.39 6.95 -12.52
N VAL A 108 7.25 6.87 -13.21
CA VAL A 108 6.04 7.61 -12.86
C VAL A 108 5.47 7.12 -11.52
N MET A 109 5.49 5.81 -11.27
CA MET A 109 5.06 5.26 -9.98
C MET A 109 5.97 5.72 -8.83
N GLU A 110 7.30 5.66 -9.00
CA GLU A 110 8.26 6.10 -7.97
C GLU A 110 8.10 7.58 -7.61
N GLU A 111 7.91 8.43 -8.61
CA GLU A 111 7.67 9.86 -8.40
C GLU A 111 6.37 10.10 -7.63
N TYR A 112 5.28 9.44 -8.05
CA TYR A 112 3.98 9.57 -7.40
C TYR A 112 3.99 9.06 -5.96
N ILE A 113 4.68 7.94 -5.70
CA ILE A 113 4.89 7.37 -4.37
C ILE A 113 5.64 8.37 -3.45
N CYS A 114 6.69 9.01 -3.97
CA CYS A 114 7.46 9.97 -3.19
C CYS A 114 6.61 11.17 -2.77
N LEU A 115 5.81 11.74 -3.68
CA LEU A 115 4.94 12.86 -3.36
C LEU A 115 3.80 12.48 -2.42
N LEU A 116 3.22 11.28 -2.58
CA LEU A 116 2.19 10.78 -1.67
C LEU A 116 2.70 10.46 -0.28
N ARG A 117 3.95 10.02 -0.14
CA ARG A 117 4.60 9.86 1.15
C ARG A 117 4.64 11.20 1.87
N ASP A 118 5.11 12.25 1.20
CA ASP A 118 5.27 13.57 1.81
C ASP A 118 3.92 14.18 2.18
N LEU A 119 2.89 13.94 1.36
CA LEU A 119 1.51 14.30 1.68
C LEU A 119 0.98 13.52 2.89
N SER A 120 1.19 12.20 2.93
CA SER A 120 0.76 11.35 4.04
C SER A 120 1.37 11.81 5.37
N ARG A 121 2.66 12.17 5.38
CA ARG A 121 3.32 12.76 6.57
C ARG A 121 2.59 14.01 7.05
N LYS A 122 2.28 14.96 6.15
CA LYS A 122 1.54 16.19 6.51
C LYS A 122 0.17 15.88 7.11
N ILE A 123 -0.55 14.89 6.57
CA ILE A 123 -1.84 14.44 7.12
C ILE A 123 -1.66 13.87 8.53
N MET A 124 -0.65 13.02 8.74
CA MET A 124 -0.36 12.46 10.06
C MET A 124 0.01 13.54 11.07
N CYS A 125 0.77 14.57 10.66
CA CYS A 125 1.04 15.74 11.51
C CYS A 125 -0.27 16.45 11.92
N GLY A 126 -1.18 16.67 10.97
CA GLY A 126 -2.49 17.26 11.25
C GLY A 126 -3.33 16.42 12.22
N ILE A 127 -3.31 15.08 12.07
CA ILE A 127 -3.98 14.15 12.98
C ILE A 127 -3.36 14.24 14.39
N ALA A 128 -2.03 14.26 14.50
CA ALA A 128 -1.35 14.36 15.79
C ALA A 128 -1.75 15.63 16.55
N LEU A 129 -1.74 16.77 15.85
CA LEU A 129 -2.16 18.05 16.41
C LEU A 129 -3.63 18.03 16.85
N ALA A 130 -4.54 17.47 16.04
CA ALA A 130 -5.96 17.37 16.41
C ALA A 130 -6.19 16.49 17.65
N LEU A 131 -5.37 15.46 17.82
CA LEU A 131 -5.37 14.60 19.01
C LEU A 131 -4.77 15.30 20.25
N GLY A 132 -4.10 16.45 20.09
CA GLY A 132 -3.42 17.17 21.17
C GLY A 132 -1.99 16.69 21.44
N GLY A 133 -1.42 15.91 20.52
CA GLY A 133 -0.02 15.49 20.55
C GLY A 133 0.89 16.42 19.74
N PRO A 134 2.21 16.21 19.83
CA PRO A 134 3.16 16.94 19.01
C PRO A 134 3.03 16.55 17.51
N PRO A 135 3.35 17.44 16.56
CA PRO A 135 3.14 17.18 15.12
C PRO A 135 3.93 15.99 14.58
N ASP A 136 5.01 15.59 15.25
CA ASP A 136 5.87 14.46 14.92
C ASP A 136 5.50 13.17 15.67
N ALA A 137 4.37 13.13 16.41
CA ALA A 137 3.98 11.98 17.25
C ALA A 137 3.93 10.63 16.51
N PHE A 138 3.65 10.68 15.20
CA PHE A 138 3.62 9.50 14.33
C PHE A 138 4.93 9.28 13.57
N GLU A 139 5.89 10.20 13.57
CA GLU A 139 7.15 10.06 12.82
C GLU A 139 8.17 9.14 13.55
N GLY A 140 9.39 9.05 13.00
CA GLY A 140 10.47 8.23 13.55
C GLY A 140 10.20 6.73 13.39
N ASP A 141 10.35 5.97 14.47
CA ASP A 141 10.24 4.50 14.45
C ASP A 141 8.79 4.02 14.38
N ARG A 142 7.79 4.91 14.52
CA ARG A 142 6.37 4.54 14.52
C ARG A 142 5.73 4.49 13.14
N ALA A 143 5.85 5.54 12.33
CA ALA A 143 5.32 5.51 10.96
C ALA A 143 6.41 5.22 9.93
N GLY A 144 6.08 4.27 9.06
CA GLY A 144 6.95 3.71 8.05
C GLY A 144 6.29 3.66 6.70
N VAL A 145 7.07 3.92 5.66
CA VAL A 145 6.55 4.00 4.30
C VAL A 145 6.36 2.60 3.72
N LEU A 146 5.48 1.75 4.27
CA LEU A 146 5.04 0.54 3.55
C LEU A 146 4.05 0.95 2.48
N VAL A 147 4.60 1.42 1.38
CA VAL A 147 3.82 1.71 0.18
C VAL A 147 3.55 0.39 -0.52
N ILE A 148 2.33 -0.10 -0.37
CA ILE A 148 1.77 -1.12 -1.26
C ILE A 148 1.22 -0.37 -2.46
N VAL A 149 1.87 -0.52 -3.61
CA VAL A 149 1.31 -0.07 -4.89
C VAL A 149 0.35 -1.15 -5.33
N GLY A 150 -0.96 -0.90 -5.39
CA GLY A 150 -1.88 -1.78 -6.13
C GLY A 150 -3.32 -1.88 -5.66
N THR A 151 -4.27 -1.35 -6.43
CA THR A 151 -5.59 -2.00 -6.67
C THR A 151 -6.28 -1.31 -7.84
N PHE A 152 -6.60 -1.98 -8.95
CA PHE A 152 -7.37 -1.31 -10.02
C PHE A 152 -8.39 -2.22 -10.73
N TYR A 153 -9.65 -1.79 -10.64
CA TYR A 153 -10.86 -2.49 -11.10
C TYR A 153 -10.91 -2.82 -12.60
N CYS A 154 -11.49 -3.99 -12.90
CA CYS A 154 -11.59 -4.62 -14.23
C CYS A 154 -12.84 -4.20 -15.02
N ARG A 155 -12.69 -4.24 -16.34
CA ARG A 155 -13.62 -3.97 -17.46
C ARG A 155 -14.97 -4.70 -17.36
N SER A 156 -16.10 -3.98 -17.45
CA SER A 156 -17.25 -4.50 -18.18
C SER A 156 -17.07 -4.13 -19.66
N GLU A 157 -17.60 -4.91 -20.60
CA GLU A 157 -17.36 -4.79 -22.04
C GLU A 157 -17.60 -3.39 -22.65
N THR A 158 -18.20 -2.45 -21.91
CA THR A 158 -18.57 -1.13 -22.43
C THR A 158 -18.04 0.08 -21.68
N ASP A 159 -17.49 0.00 -20.45
CA ASP A 159 -17.10 1.21 -19.70
C ASP A 159 -15.90 1.04 -18.75
N LEU A 160 -14.86 1.89 -18.95
CA LEU A 160 -13.75 2.10 -18.03
C LEU A 160 -14.21 2.98 -16.85
N VAL A 161 -14.76 2.40 -15.80
CA VAL A 161 -15.11 3.17 -14.59
C VAL A 161 -13.90 3.29 -13.67
N ASN A 162 -13.24 4.46 -13.72
CA ASN A 162 -12.27 5.04 -12.77
C ASN A 162 -11.37 4.06 -11.99
N GLY A 163 -10.14 3.86 -12.48
CA GLY A 163 -9.10 3.26 -11.67
C GLY A 163 -8.79 4.04 -10.38
N SER A 164 -8.68 3.36 -9.24
CA SER A 164 -8.31 3.89 -7.92
C SER A 164 -6.89 3.49 -7.46
N LEU A 165 -5.90 4.39 -7.41
CA LEU A 165 -4.60 4.03 -6.83
C LEU A 165 -4.68 4.01 -5.30
N HIS A 166 -4.45 2.86 -4.69
CA HIS A 166 -4.32 2.73 -3.24
C HIS A 166 -2.84 2.68 -2.86
N LEU A 167 -2.43 3.60 -1.99
CA LEU A 167 -1.08 3.68 -1.44
C LEU A 167 -1.22 3.88 0.07
N PRO A 168 -1.25 2.79 0.86
CA PRO A 168 -1.42 2.90 2.29
C PRO A 168 -0.15 3.49 2.92
N PHE A 169 -0.34 4.42 3.86
CA PHE A 169 0.73 4.89 4.75
C PHE A 169 0.60 4.12 6.06
N LEU A 170 1.63 3.36 6.41
CA LEU A 170 1.55 2.34 7.46
C LEU A 170 2.56 2.60 8.59
N PRO A 171 2.46 1.88 9.70
CA PRO A 171 3.56 1.86 10.66
C PRO A 171 4.83 1.21 10.07
N ASN A 172 6.00 1.50 10.63
CA ASN A 172 7.18 0.67 10.34
C ASN A 172 6.87 -0.78 10.74
N PHE A 173 7.54 -1.74 10.10
CA PHE A 173 7.26 -3.14 10.38
C PHE A 173 7.58 -3.52 11.84
N ASP A 174 8.67 -3.00 12.38
CA ASP A 174 9.08 -3.13 13.77
C ASP A 174 8.41 -2.12 14.71
N ALA A 175 7.49 -1.28 14.20
CA ALA A 175 6.81 -0.29 15.01
C ALA A 175 5.95 -0.96 16.08
N ALA A 176 6.23 -0.58 17.33
CA ALA A 176 5.33 -0.77 18.45
C ALA A 176 4.16 0.21 18.36
N VAL A 177 2.95 -0.31 18.11
CA VAL A 177 1.71 0.47 18.08
C VAL A 177 0.98 0.28 19.40
N GLU A 178 0.73 1.39 20.09
CA GLU A 178 -0.01 1.43 21.36
C GLU A 178 -0.76 2.76 21.51
N PRO A 179 -1.77 2.86 22.40
CA PRO A 179 -2.46 4.12 22.67
C PRO A 179 -1.49 5.22 23.13
N PHE A 180 -1.58 6.41 22.54
CA PHE A 180 -0.74 7.53 22.96
C PHE A 180 -1.10 8.05 24.34
N ASP A 181 -0.09 8.35 25.15
CA ASP A 181 -0.25 8.95 26.48
C ASP A 181 -1.04 10.26 26.43
N PHE A 182 -0.76 11.13 25.46
CA PHE A 182 -1.49 12.40 25.32
C PHE A 182 -2.98 12.19 25.01
N CYS A 183 -3.34 11.12 24.30
CA CYS A 183 -4.75 10.75 24.08
C CYS A 183 -5.40 10.27 25.39
N MET A 184 -4.69 9.45 26.17
CA MET A 184 -5.18 8.93 27.44
C MET A 184 -5.35 10.07 28.47
N GLN A 185 -4.35 10.96 28.58
CA GLN A 185 -4.39 12.13 29.46
C GLN A 185 -5.55 13.07 29.09
N LYS A 186 -5.79 13.31 27.80
CA LYS A 186 -6.87 14.18 27.33
C LYS A 186 -8.27 13.59 27.55
N THR A 187 -8.41 12.27 27.45
CA THR A 187 -9.72 11.60 27.54
C THR A 187 -10.04 11.07 28.94
N GLY A 188 -9.05 10.94 29.82
CA GLY A 188 -9.18 10.26 31.11
C GLY A 188 -9.47 8.75 30.98
N GLY A 189 -9.34 8.20 29.77
CA GLY A 189 -9.68 6.82 29.45
C GLY A 189 -8.52 5.86 29.69
N THR A 190 -8.84 4.58 29.90
CA THR A 190 -7.85 3.50 29.99
C THR A 190 -7.59 2.89 28.61
N PRO A 191 -6.37 2.36 28.38
CA PRO A 191 -6.04 1.72 27.10
C PRO A 191 -6.88 0.46 26.90
N LYS A 192 -7.68 0.44 25.83
CA LYS A 192 -8.52 -0.72 25.46
C LYS A 192 -7.72 -1.86 24.85
N PHE A 193 -6.60 -1.54 24.19
CA PHE A 193 -5.74 -2.48 23.51
C PHE A 193 -4.31 -2.31 24.02
N GLY A 194 -3.61 -3.43 24.20
CA GLY A 194 -2.19 -3.44 24.55
C GLY A 194 -1.31 -3.08 23.34
N LYS A 195 -0.01 -2.98 23.62
CA LYS A 195 1.03 -2.78 22.61
C LYS A 195 1.10 -3.95 21.64
N VAL A 196 1.18 -3.65 20.35
CA VAL A 196 1.29 -4.62 19.25
C VAL A 196 2.43 -4.21 18.33
N VAL A 197 3.30 -5.15 17.96
CA VAL A 197 4.30 -4.92 16.90
C VAL A 197 3.61 -5.07 15.55
N TYR A 198 3.65 -4.02 14.73
CA TYR A 198 2.86 -3.94 13.49
C TYR A 198 3.15 -5.09 12.53
N GLY A 199 4.41 -5.46 12.39
CA GLY A 199 4.86 -6.49 11.49
C GLY A 199 4.50 -7.90 11.92
N GLU A 200 4.58 -8.22 13.21
CA GLU A 200 4.09 -9.48 13.76
C GLU A 200 2.58 -9.61 13.55
N HIS A 201 1.84 -8.51 13.74
CA HIS A 201 0.41 -8.46 13.45
C HIS A 201 0.10 -8.64 11.95
N LEU A 202 0.92 -8.07 11.06
CA LEU A 202 0.80 -8.28 9.62
C LEU A 202 1.07 -9.74 9.22
N VAL A 203 2.16 -10.33 9.73
CA VAL A 203 2.52 -11.73 9.44
C VAL A 203 1.49 -12.68 10.02
N GLY A 204 1.08 -12.51 11.26
CA GLY A 204 0.04 -13.35 11.87
C GLY A 204 -1.30 -13.27 11.13
N LYS A 205 -1.62 -12.13 10.51
CA LYS A 205 -2.77 -12.04 9.59
C LYS A 205 -2.53 -12.78 8.28
N ALA A 206 -1.34 -12.66 7.69
CA ALA A 206 -1.00 -13.35 6.45
C ALA A 206 -0.98 -14.88 6.65
N GLU A 207 -0.42 -15.38 7.76
CA GLU A 207 -0.32 -16.80 8.11
C GLU A 207 -1.68 -17.45 8.38
N ASN A 208 -2.60 -16.74 9.05
CA ASN A 208 -3.98 -17.20 9.24
C ASN A 208 -4.78 -17.31 7.92
N LEU A 209 -4.29 -16.72 6.82
CA LEU A 209 -4.83 -16.87 5.47
C LEU A 209 -4.24 -18.08 4.71
N HIS A 210 -3.34 -18.88 5.28
CA HIS A 210 -2.76 -20.03 4.57
C HIS A 210 -3.75 -21.17 4.28
N SER A 211 -4.99 -21.12 4.78
CA SER A 211 -6.09 -21.98 4.32
C SER A 211 -6.96 -21.36 3.22
N ALA A 212 -6.82 -20.06 2.94
CA ALA A 212 -7.49 -19.34 1.85
C ALA A 212 -6.75 -18.04 1.49
N VAL A 213 -5.77 -18.17 0.60
CA VAL A 213 -5.32 -17.18 -0.41
C VAL A 213 -5.56 -15.67 -0.10
N ARG A 214 -4.43 -14.98 0.18
CA ARG A 214 -4.03 -13.62 -0.25
C ARG A 214 -4.53 -12.35 0.48
N MET A 215 -3.56 -11.44 0.63
CA MET A 215 -3.65 -10.14 1.28
C MET A 215 -4.42 -9.10 0.44
N THR A 216 -5.69 -8.87 0.73
CA THR A 216 -6.38 -7.63 0.34
C THR A 216 -7.30 -7.14 1.47
N TRP A 217 -6.78 -6.26 2.32
CA TRP A 217 -7.59 -5.60 3.36
C TRP A 217 -7.27 -4.10 3.46
N TRP A 218 -7.54 -3.36 2.40
CA TRP A 218 -7.47 -1.88 2.43
C TRP A 218 -8.67 -1.16 1.82
N ILE A 219 -9.69 -1.87 1.34
CA ILE A 219 -10.90 -1.25 0.75
C ILE A 219 -12.12 -1.56 1.62
N ARG A 220 -12.29 -0.78 2.71
CA ARG A 220 -13.61 -0.36 3.21
C ARG A 220 -13.58 1.00 3.89
#